data_AF-A0A6L7X7B7-F1
#
_entry.id   AF-A0A6L7X7B7-F1
#
_cell.length_a   1.000
_cell.length_b   1.000
_cell.length_c   1.000
_cell.angle_alpha   90.00
_cell.angle_beta   90.00
_cell.angle_gamma   90.00
#
_symmetry.space_group_name_H-M   'P 1'
#
loop_
_entity.id
_entity.type
_entity.pdbx_description
1 polymer ?
#
loop_
_entity_poly.entity_id
_entity_poly.type
_entity_poly.pdbx_seq_one_letter_code
_entity_poly.pdbx_strand_id
1 'polypeptide(L)' 'MTDIRQAKRSLGRELGTVGGFVGVGIGQDGIRLYASDETAPVVKVLRDKWGNRYKGFAVSVIVSDGFKAHSQAS' A
#
# COMPACT_ATOMS: atom_id res chain seq x y z
N MET A 1 -9.77 17.02 7.99
CA MET A 1 -9.23 16.40 6.76
C MET A 1 -7.95 15.65 7.14
N THR A 2 -7.84 14.34 6.91
CA THR A 2 -6.65 13.56 7.32
C THR A 2 -5.48 13.82 6.37
N ASP A 3 -4.27 13.95 6.89
CA ASP A 3 -3.06 14.14 6.09
C ASP A 3 -2.64 12.83 5.37
N ILE A 4 -2.29 12.90 4.08
CA ILE A 4 -1.93 11.71 3.28
C ILE A 4 -0.68 10.98 3.80
N ARG A 5 0.26 11.69 4.44
CA ARG A 5 1.42 11.06 5.11
C ARG A 5 1.01 10.37 6.40
N GLN A 6 0.01 10.90 7.12
CA GLN A 6 -0.60 10.21 8.26
C GLN A 6 -1.35 8.96 7.80
N ALA A 7 -2.10 9.03 6.69
CA ALA A 7 -2.76 7.88 6.09
C ALA A 7 -1.75 6.81 5.67
N LYS A 8 -0.66 7.17 4.98
CA LYS A 8 0.46 6.27 4.65
C LYS A 8 1.01 5.54 5.88
N ARG A 9 1.31 6.28 6.95
CA ARG A 9 1.87 5.71 8.20
C ARG A 9 0.88 4.77 8.89
N SER A 10 -0.40 5.15 8.97
CA SER A 10 -1.46 4.29 9.53
C SER A 10 -1.59 3.00 8.73
N LEU A 11 -1.65 3.11 7.41
CA LEU A 11 -1.82 1.99 6.50
C LEU A 11 -0.63 1.02 6.55
N GLY A 12 0.60 1.55 6.57
CA GLY A 12 1.81 0.73 6.72
C GLY A 12 1.86 -0.02 8.05
N ARG A 13 1.34 0.56 9.15
CA ARG A 13 1.22 -0.16 10.42
C ARG A 13 0.13 -1.23 10.40
N GLU A 14 -1.03 -0.92 9.82
CA GLU A 14 -2.14 -1.88 9.72
C GLU A 14 -1.78 -3.09 8.85
N LEU A 15 -1.05 -2.89 7.76
CA LEU A 15 -0.70 -3.95 6.80
C LEU A 15 0.66 -4.58 7.06
N GLY A 16 1.50 -3.98 7.90
CA GLY A 16 2.88 -4.43 8.16
C GLY A 16 3.00 -5.85 8.69
N THR A 17 1.91 -6.42 9.22
CA THR A 17 1.85 -7.81 9.72
C THR A 17 1.15 -8.76 8.75
N VAL A 18 0.63 -8.26 7.63
CA VAL A 18 -0.13 -9.04 6.66
C VAL A 18 0.83 -9.68 5.65
N GLY A 19 0.67 -10.99 5.43
CA GLY A 19 1.50 -11.74 4.48
C GLY A 19 1.50 -11.12 3.08
N GLY A 20 2.68 -11.03 2.49
CA GLY A 20 2.91 -10.46 1.14
C GLY A 20 2.81 -8.93 1.05
N PHE A 21 2.70 -8.21 2.18
CA PHE A 21 2.86 -6.76 2.20
C PHE A 21 4.32 -6.35 2.03
N VAL A 22 4.58 -5.46 1.07
CA VAL A 22 5.93 -4.97 0.77
C VAL A 22 6.12 -3.52 1.21
N GLY A 23 5.11 -2.67 1.05
CA GLY A 23 5.21 -1.28 1.45
C GLY A 23 4.04 -0.40 1.03
N VAL A 24 4.10 0.87 1.47
CA VAL A 24 3.17 1.92 1.07
C VAL A 24 3.94 3.10 0.49
N GLY A 25 3.49 3.61 -0.66
CA GLY A 25 3.95 4.84 -1.29
C GLY A 25 2.82 5.87 -1.45
N ILE A 26 3.18 7.04 -1.94
CA ILE A 26 2.22 8.09 -2.33
C ILE A 26 2.40 8.30 -3.83
N GLY A 27 1.32 8.13 -4.59
CA GLY A 27 1.24 8.45 -6.01
C GLY A 27 0.62 9.83 -6.25
N GLN A 28 0.56 10.26 -7.51
CA GLN A 28 -0.13 11.50 -7.91
C GLN A 28 -1.63 11.47 -7.58
N ASP A 29 -2.23 10.28 -7.67
CA ASP A 29 -3.64 9.99 -7.56
C ASP A 29 -4.07 9.56 -6.14
N GLY A 30 -3.13 9.24 -5.25
CA GLY A 30 -3.43 8.81 -3.89
C GLY A 30 -2.36 7.93 -3.25
N ILE A 31 -2.77 6.85 -2.60
CA ILE A 31 -1.88 5.92 -1.90
C ILE A 31 -1.59 4.72 -2.79
N ARG A 32 -0.32 4.33 -2.87
CA ARG A 32 0.12 3.13 -3.60
C ARG A 32 0.51 2.04 -2.62
N LEU A 33 -0.01 0.84 -2.83
CA LEU A 33 0.28 -0.32 -2.00
C LEU A 33 1.07 -1.34 -2.79
N TYR A 34 2.18 -1.78 -2.22
CA TYR A 34 3.06 -2.74 -2.85
C TYR A 34 2.82 -4.11 -2.22
N ALA A 35 2.50 -5.08 -3.07
CA ALA A 35 2.32 -6.48 -2.71
C ALA A 35 3.34 -7.35 -3.45
N SER A 36 3.70 -8.49 -2.85
CA SER A 36 4.64 -9.45 -3.43
C SER A 36 4.11 -10.10 -4.70
N ASP A 37 2.81 -10.38 -4.74
CA ASP A 37 2.12 -11.06 -5.82
C ASP A 37 0.62 -10.74 -5.77
N GLU A 38 -0.13 -11.05 -6.84
CA GLU A 38 -1.57 -10.74 -6.93
C GLU A 38 -2.43 -11.57 -5.96
N THR A 39 -1.93 -12.74 -5.53
CA THR A 39 -2.63 -13.67 -4.64
C THR A 39 -2.33 -13.43 -3.17
N ALA A 40 -1.44 -12.48 -2.87
CA ALA A 40 -0.98 -12.21 -1.53
C ALA A 40 -2.14 -11.86 -0.59
N PRO A 41 -2.12 -12.34 0.66
CA PRO A 41 -3.15 -12.02 1.66
C PRO A 41 -3.42 -10.53 1.80
N VAL A 42 -2.39 -9.69 1.65
CA VAL A 42 -2.55 -8.24 1.67
C VAL A 42 -3.48 -7.73 0.57
N VAL A 43 -3.41 -8.25 -0.65
CA VAL A 43 -4.25 -7.81 -1.78
C VAL A 43 -5.72 -8.10 -1.49
N LYS A 44 -5.99 -9.27 -0.90
CA LYS A 44 -7.34 -9.64 -0.47
C LYS A 44 -7.87 -8.73 0.63
N VAL A 45 -7.08 -8.47 1.68
CA VAL A 45 -7.47 -7.56 2.78
C VAL A 45 -7.82 -6.17 2.25
N LEU A 46 -7.06 -5.67 1.28
CA LEU A 46 -7.31 -4.37 0.67
C LEU A 46 -8.63 -4.33 -0.09
N ARG A 47 -8.87 -5.33 -0.93
CA ARG A 47 -10.12 -5.45 -1.68
C ARG A 47 -11.33 -5.58 -0.76
N ASP A 48 -11.25 -6.46 0.24
CA ASP A 48 -12.37 -6.77 1.11
C ASP A 48 -12.70 -5.63 2.07
N LYS A 49 -11.67 -4.94 2.60
CA LYS A 49 -11.87 -3.91 3.63
C LYS A 49 -12.09 -2.51 3.06
N TRP A 50 -11.48 -2.19 1.94
CA TRP A 50 -11.35 -0.82 1.43
C TRP A 50 -11.68 -0.66 -0.06
N GLY A 51 -11.76 -1.77 -0.81
CA GLY A 51 -11.91 -1.72 -2.26
C GLY A 51 -10.80 -0.90 -2.90
N ASN A 52 -11.15 0.25 -3.46
CA ASN A 52 -10.23 1.20 -4.10
C ASN A 52 -9.99 2.49 -3.30
N ARG A 53 -10.42 2.59 -2.03
CA ARG A 53 -10.24 3.81 -1.21
C ARG A 53 -9.94 3.55 0.26
N TYR A 54 -8.96 4.27 0.82
CA TYR A 54 -8.64 4.27 2.26
C TYR A 54 -8.70 5.68 2.85
N LYS A 55 -9.53 5.88 3.88
CA LYS A 55 -9.72 7.18 4.56
C LYS A 55 -9.94 8.36 3.59
N GLY A 56 -10.67 8.12 2.50
CA GLY A 56 -10.96 9.12 1.47
C GLY A 56 -9.93 9.25 0.34
N PHE A 57 -8.75 8.62 0.47
CA PHE A 57 -7.73 8.57 -0.59
C PHE A 57 -7.96 7.40 -1.54
N ALA A 58 -7.72 7.59 -2.83
CA ALA A 58 -7.66 6.48 -3.77
C ALA A 58 -6.50 5.54 -3.40
N VAL A 59 -6.73 4.25 -3.56
CA VAL A 59 -5.73 3.20 -3.29
C VAL A 59 -5.56 2.40 -4.57
N SER A 60 -4.31 2.33 -5.03
CA SER A 60 -3.91 1.46 -6.13
C SER A 60 -2.95 0.39 -5.62
N VAL A 61 -3.20 -0.86 -6.01
CA VAL A 61 -2.32 -2.00 -5.71
C VAL A 61 -1.35 -2.16 -6.87
N ILE A 62 -0.07 -2.13 -6.54
CA ILE A 62 1.03 -2.38 -7.46
C ILE A 62 1.61 -3.73 -7.05
N VAL A 63 1.38 -4.72 -7.89
CA VAL A 63 2.02 -6.03 -7.75
C VAL A 63 3.40 -5.88 -8.31
N SER A 64 4.39 -6.01 -7.44
CA SER A 64 5.75 -5.70 -7.81
C SER A 64 6.51 -7.00 -7.97
N ASP A 65 6.61 -7.47 -9.21
CA ASP A 65 7.68 -8.36 -9.62
C ASP A 65 9.00 -7.60 -9.40
N GLY A 66 9.55 -7.68 -8.19
CA GLY A 66 10.80 -7.05 -7.82
C GLY A 66 10.71 -5.60 -7.34
N PHE A 67 9.84 -5.27 -6.36
CA PHE A 67 10.10 -4.08 -5.51
C PHE A 67 11.36 -4.36 -4.66
N LYS A 68 12.53 -4.31 -5.28
CA LYS A 68 13.71 -3.80 -4.59
C LYS A 68 13.33 -2.37 -4.31
N ALA A 69 12.94 -2.08 -3.08
CA ALA A 69 12.93 -0.71 -2.60
C ALA A 69 14.27 -0.13 -3.07
N HIS A 70 14.24 0.75 -4.08
CA HIS A 70 15.35 1.64 -4.30
C HIS A 70 15.37 2.49 -3.03
N SER A 71 16.08 1.99 -2.00
CA SER A 71 16.92 2.86 -1.20
C SER A 71 17.71 3.63 -2.23
N GLN A 72 17.22 4.84 -2.53
CA GLN A 72 18.04 5.83 -3.19
C GLN A 72 19.23 6.03 -2.28
N ALA A 73 20.31 5.36 -2.64
CA ALA A 73 21.64 5.84 -2.40
C ALA A 73 21.75 7.15 -3.17
N SER A 74 21.78 8.27 -2.45
CA SER A 74 22.56 9.48 -2.71
C SER A 74 22.43 10.38 -1.48
#